data_AF-A0A5C8URR8-F1
#
_entry.id   AF-A0A5C8URR8-F1
#
_cell.length_a   1.000
_cell.length_b   1.000
_cell.length_c   1.000
_cell.angle_alpha   90.00
_cell.angle_beta   90.00
_cell.angle_gamma   90.00
#
_symmetry.space_group_name_H-M   'P 1'
#
loop_
_entity.id
_entity.type
_entity.pdbx_description
1 polymer ?
#
loop_
_entity_poly.entity_id
_entity_poly.type
_entity_poly.pdbx_seq_one_letter_code
_entity_poly.pdbx_strand_id
1 'polypeptide(L)'
;MSKKIDATLKDLVKALENHAKVVGGRNVSLKKSQRAAAKLQAAASAYSVAVYTKTGLDSPFNDVLRPGLDEATVASLEAERDALAKIVTGSIPQQQREAS
;
A
#
# COMPACT_ATOMS: atom_id res chain seq x y z
N MET A 1 -25.36 -3.10 -12.89
CA MET A 1 -24.24 -2.96 -11.91
C MET A 1 -23.31 -4.15 -12.03
N SER A 2 -22.00 -4.01 -11.76
CA SER A 2 -21.09 -5.16 -11.74
C SER A 2 -21.21 -5.83 -10.37
N LYS A 3 -21.60 -7.11 -10.33
CA LYS A 3 -21.77 -7.88 -9.08
C LYS A 3 -20.54 -7.79 -8.16
N LYS A 4 -19.34 -7.68 -8.74
CA LYS A 4 -18.08 -7.52 -8.01
C LYS A 4 -17.94 -6.16 -7.34
N ILE A 5 -18.31 -5.08 -8.04
CA ILE A 5 -18.29 -3.72 -7.48
C ILE A 5 -19.31 -3.61 -6.35
N ASP A 6 -20.53 -4.13 -6.53
CA ASP A 6 -21.57 -4.10 -5.50
C ASP A 6 -21.15 -4.86 -4.23
N ALA A 7 -20.53 -6.04 -4.40
CA ALA A 7 -20.00 -6.82 -3.29
C ALA A 7 -18.90 -6.04 -2.53
N THR A 8 -17.89 -5.54 -3.25
CA THR A 8 -16.79 -4.77 -2.63
C THR A 8 -17.25 -3.45 -2.01
N LEU A 9 -18.27 -2.79 -2.58
CA LEU A 9 -18.90 -1.60 -2.00
C LEU A 9 -19.56 -1.93 -0.67
N LYS A 10 -20.35 -3.02 -0.62
CA LYS A 10 -21.01 -3.46 0.61
C LYS A 10 -19.99 -3.76 1.71
N ASP A 11 -18.88 -4.39 1.37
CA ASP A 11 -17.82 -4.69 2.33
C ASP A 11 -17.08 -3.44 2.79
N LEU A 12 -16.85 -2.48 1.88
CA LEU A 12 -16.28 -1.17 2.22
C LEU A 12 -17.17 -0.38 3.19
N VAL A 13 -18.48 -0.30 2.93
CA VAL A 13 -19.44 0.37 3.83
C VAL A 13 -19.43 -0.25 5.22
N LYS A 14 -19.47 -1.59 5.31
CA LYS A 14 -19.37 -2.30 6.60
C LYS A 14 -18.06 -1.99 7.33
N ALA A 15 -16.95 -1.91 6.61
CA ALA A 15 -15.66 -1.60 7.20
C ALA A 15 -15.61 -0.16 7.73
N LEU A 16 -16.20 0.81 7.02
CA LEU A 16 -16.35 2.20 7.45
C LEU A 16 -17.19 2.30 8.72
N GLU A 17 -18.36 1.65 8.76
CA GLU A 17 -19.23 1.63 9.93
C GLU A 17 -18.51 1.03 11.15
N ASN A 18 -17.83 -0.10 10.96
CA ASN A 18 -17.10 -0.74 12.05
C ASN A 18 -15.92 0.11 12.52
N HIS A 19 -15.19 0.75 11.61
CA HIS A 19 -14.12 1.68 11.97
C HIS A 19 -14.68 2.83 12.81
N ALA A 20 -15.70 3.54 12.33
CA ALA A 20 -16.34 4.64 13.06
C ALA A 20 -16.84 4.22 14.46
N LYS A 21 -17.46 3.04 14.58
CA LYS A 21 -17.89 2.48 15.88
C LYS A 21 -16.73 2.24 16.86
N VAL A 22 -15.58 1.82 16.35
CA VAL A 22 -14.40 1.50 17.18
C VAL A 22 -13.65 2.77 17.61
N VAL A 23 -13.41 3.72 16.69
CA VAL A 23 -12.67 4.95 17.01
C VAL A 23 -13.54 6.04 17.63
N GLY A 24 -14.85 6.05 17.38
CA GLY A 24 -15.78 7.01 17.96
C GLY A 24 -16.25 6.68 19.38
N GLY A 25 -15.79 5.58 19.97
CA GLY A 25 -16.13 5.18 21.34
C GLY A 25 -15.42 6.05 22.39
N ARG A 26 -16.01 6.17 23.59
CA ARG A 26 -15.44 6.98 24.69
C ARG A 26 -14.09 6.47 25.21
N ASN A 27 -13.89 5.14 25.20
CA ASN A 27 -12.64 4.48 25.58
C ASN A 27 -12.14 3.63 24.40
N VAL A 28 -11.18 4.18 23.65
CA VAL A 28 -10.68 3.56 22.41
C VAL A 28 -9.44 2.72 22.70
N SER A 29 -9.51 1.42 22.46
CA SER A 29 -8.32 0.55 22.50
C SER A 29 -7.50 0.73 21.23
N LEU A 30 -6.24 1.16 21.35
CA LEU A 30 -5.32 1.36 20.21
C LEU A 30 -5.26 0.14 19.28
N LYS A 31 -5.09 -1.07 19.85
CA LYS A 31 -5.02 -2.33 19.10
C LYS A 31 -6.31 -2.61 18.33
N LYS A 32 -7.47 -2.28 18.91
CA LYS A 32 -8.78 -2.47 18.27
C LYS A 32 -8.96 -1.50 17.11
N SER A 33 -8.55 -0.24 17.30
CA SER A 33 -8.59 0.80 16.26
C SER A 33 -7.65 0.48 15.10
N GLN A 34 -6.41 0.09 15.38
CA GLN A 34 -5.46 -0.33 14.35
C GLN A 34 -5.99 -1.51 13.52
N ARG A 35 -6.60 -2.52 14.17
CA ARG A 35 -7.23 -3.64 13.45
C ARG A 35 -8.42 -3.21 12.61
N ALA A 36 -9.24 -2.28 13.11
CA ALA A 36 -10.37 -1.74 12.36
C ALA A 36 -9.88 -0.92 11.15
N ALA A 37 -8.84 -0.12 11.32
CA ALA A 37 -8.21 0.66 10.25
C ALA A 37 -7.61 -0.23 9.16
N ALA A 38 -6.87 -1.28 9.54
CA ALA A 38 -6.31 -2.23 8.58
C ALA A 38 -7.40 -2.94 7.75
N LYS A 39 -8.53 -3.29 8.38
CA LYS A 39 -9.70 -3.85 7.66
C LYS A 39 -10.32 -2.86 6.70
N LEU A 40 -10.45 -1.59 7.09
CA LEU A 40 -10.95 -0.53 6.23
C LEU A 40 -10.04 -0.32 5.01
N GLN A 41 -8.73 -0.26 5.22
CA GLN A 41 -7.77 -0.13 4.13
C GLN A 41 -7.86 -1.30 3.14
N ALA A 42 -7.95 -2.54 3.63
CA ALA A 42 -8.10 -3.71 2.77
C ALA A 42 -9.38 -3.66 1.92
N ALA A 43 -10.51 -3.23 2.51
CA ALA A 43 -11.77 -3.09 1.79
C ALA A 43 -11.73 -1.95 0.75
N ALA A 44 -11.10 -0.83 1.08
CA ALA A 44 -10.92 0.31 0.17
C ALA A 44 -10.06 -0.07 -1.04
N SER A 45 -8.97 -0.81 -0.82
CA SER A 45 -8.14 -1.36 -1.90
C SER A 45 -8.94 -2.32 -2.78
N ALA A 46 -9.71 -3.24 -2.20
CA ALA A 46 -10.51 -4.21 -2.96
C ALA A 46 -11.56 -3.52 -3.86
N TYR A 47 -12.24 -2.50 -3.34
CA TYR A 47 -13.18 -1.68 -4.11
C TYR A 47 -12.47 -0.93 -5.25
N SER A 48 -11.34 -0.28 -4.94
CA SER A 48 -10.55 0.46 -5.94
C SER A 48 -10.08 -0.44 -7.08
N VAL A 49 -9.60 -1.64 -6.77
CA VAL A 49 -9.21 -2.65 -7.76
C VAL A 49 -10.41 -3.05 -8.63
N ALA A 50 -11.59 -3.26 -8.03
CA ALA A 50 -12.79 -3.62 -8.77
C ALA A 50 -13.26 -2.49 -9.73
N VAL A 51 -13.15 -1.24 -9.30
CA VAL A 51 -13.46 -0.05 -10.13
C VAL A 51 -12.44 0.12 -11.23
N TYR A 52 -11.14 0.07 -10.92
CA TYR A 52 -10.05 0.17 -11.89
C TYR A 52 -10.15 -0.90 -12.97
N THR A 53 -10.34 -2.16 -12.57
CA THR A 53 -10.50 -3.29 -13.51
C THR A 53 -11.65 -3.06 -14.50
N LYS A 54 -12.71 -2.36 -14.09
CA LYS A 54 -13.87 -2.11 -14.94
C LYS A 54 -13.76 -0.84 -15.77
N THR A 55 -13.19 0.22 -15.22
CA THR A 55 -13.31 1.58 -15.76
C THR A 55 -11.98 2.19 -16.18
N GLY A 56 -10.85 1.60 -15.76
CA GLY A 56 -9.52 2.20 -15.90
C GLY A 56 -9.30 3.43 -15.03
N LEU A 57 -10.26 3.81 -14.19
CA LEU A 57 -10.12 4.96 -13.29
C LEU A 57 -9.28 4.59 -12.08
N ASP A 58 -8.35 5.49 -11.74
CA ASP A 58 -7.50 5.37 -10.57
C ASP A 58 -8.30 5.36 -9.26
N SER A 59 -7.64 4.90 -8.19
CA SER A 59 -8.27 4.81 -6.87
C SER A 59 -8.65 6.21 -6.34
N PRO A 60 -9.89 6.40 -5.87
CA PRO A 60 -10.31 7.66 -5.24
C PRO A 60 -9.69 7.88 -3.85
N PHE A 61 -8.91 6.93 -3.33
CA PHE A 61 -8.30 7.00 -1.98
C PHE A 61 -6.80 7.32 -2.03
N ASN A 62 -6.26 7.73 -3.18
CA ASN A 62 -4.84 8.03 -3.35
C ASN A 62 -4.39 9.30 -2.60
N ASP A 63 -5.31 10.26 -2.40
CA ASP A 63 -5.03 11.52 -1.68
C ASP A 63 -5.08 11.36 -0.15
N VAL A 64 -5.47 10.19 0.35
CA VAL A 64 -5.46 9.95 1.79
C VAL A 64 -4.01 9.84 2.23
N LEU A 65 -3.49 10.96 2.72
CA LEU A 65 -2.21 11.14 3.39
C LEU A 65 -1.84 9.86 4.13
N ARG A 66 -1.08 8.99 3.45
CA ARG A 66 -0.27 8.04 4.17
C ARG A 66 0.59 8.93 5.07
N PRO A 67 0.87 8.56 6.33
CA PRO A 67 2.20 8.77 6.84
C PRO A 67 3.12 7.89 5.99
N GLY A 68 3.25 8.26 4.71
CA GLY A 68 4.16 7.69 3.77
C GLY A 68 5.51 8.31 4.07
N LEU A 69 6.55 7.61 3.63
CA LEU A 69 7.87 8.19 3.52
C LEU A 69 7.71 9.47 2.70
N ASP A 70 8.26 10.58 3.19
CA ASP A 70 8.30 11.81 2.43
C ASP A 70 8.97 11.56 1.07
N GLU A 71 8.69 12.44 0.12
CA GLU A 71 9.15 12.28 -1.25
C GLU A 71 10.67 12.21 -1.36
N ALA A 72 11.40 12.87 -0.44
CA ALA A 72 12.84 12.78 -0.35
C ALA A 72 13.29 11.36 0.04
N THR A 73 12.60 10.72 0.97
CA THR A 73 12.90 9.36 1.42
C THR A 73 12.55 8.34 0.35
N VAL A 74 11.45 8.54 -0.41
CA VAL A 74 11.14 7.70 -1.57
C VAL A 74 12.24 7.82 -2.62
N ALA A 75 12.66 9.04 -2.97
CA ALA A 75 13.74 9.27 -3.93
C ALA A 75 15.07 8.63 -3.49
N SER A 76 15.41 8.69 -2.20
CA SER A 76 16.58 8.00 -1.65
C SER A 76 16.50 6.48 -1.85
N LEU A 77 15.36 5.86 -1.53
CA LEU A 77 15.19 4.41 -1.69
C LEU A 77 15.23 3.97 -3.16
N GLU A 78 14.74 4.80 -4.09
CA GLU A 78 14.85 4.54 -5.52
C GLU A 78 16.30 4.64 -6.02
N ALA A 79 17.05 5.65 -5.57
CA ALA A 79 18.46 5.78 -5.90
C ALA A 79 19.28 4.59 -5.38
N GLU A 80 19.00 4.11 -4.17
CA GLU A 80 19.62 2.91 -3.61
C GLU A 80 19.29 1.65 -4.41
N ARG A 81 18.01 1.45 -4.79
CA ARG A 81 17.58 0.35 -5.67
C ARG A 81 18.33 0.37 -7.00
N ASP A 82 18.43 1.54 -7.62
CA ASP A 82 19.06 1.69 -8.94
C ASP A 82 20.58 1.49 -8.86
N ALA A 83 21.22 1.88 -7.75
CA ALA A 83 22.62 1.57 -7.47
C ALA A 83 22.84 0.06 -7.30
N LEU A 84 21.97 -0.63 -6.56
CA LEU A 84 22.02 -2.09 -6.40
C LEU A 84 21.79 -2.82 -7.73
N ALA A 85 20.87 -2.35 -8.56
CA ALA A 85 20.64 -2.92 -9.88
C ALA A 85 21.92 -2.90 -10.73
N LYS A 86 22.68 -1.81 -10.69
CA LYS A 86 23.98 -1.67 -11.39
C LYS A 86 25.07 -2.56 -10.82
N ILE A 87 25.07 -2.80 -9.50
CA ILE A 87 26.05 -3.68 -8.84
C ILE A 87 25.74 -5.15 -9.12
N VAL A 88 24.48 -5.55 -9.06
CA VAL A 88 24.05 -6.95 -9.26
C VAL A 88 24.11 -7.38 -10.73
N THR A 89 24.02 -6.43 -11.68
CA THR A 89 24.17 -6.69 -13.13
C THR A 89 25.55 -6.33 -13.69
N GLY A 90 26.46 -5.80 -12.87
CA GLY A 90 27.85 -5.53 -13.26
C GLY A 90 28.73 -6.79 -13.14
N SER A 91 29.58 -7.04 -14.15
CA SER A 91 30.54 -8.15 -14.13
C SER A 91 31.41 -8.12 -12.87
N ILE A 92 31.49 -9.25 -12.16
CA ILE A 92 32.41 -9.43 -11.03
C ILE A 92 33.84 -9.23 -11.55
N PRO A 93 34.65 -8.29 -11.00
CA PRO A 93 36.05 -8.21 -11.36
C PRO A 93 36.75 -9.51 -10.91
N GLN A 94 37.25 -10.29 -11.88
CA GLN A 94 38.11 -11.43 -11.57
C GLN A 94 39.38 -10.88 -10.90
N GLN A 95 39.63 -11.30 -9.65
CA GLN A 95 40.92 -11.07 -9.01
C GLN A 95 42.01 -11.70 -9.89
N GLN A 96 42.89 -10.87 -10.46
CA GLN A 96 44.13 -11.34 -11.06
C GLN A 96 44.92 -12.06 -9.97
N ARG A 97 45.02 -13.39 -10.07
CA ARG A 97 46.03 -14.15 -9.35
C ARG A 97 47.38 -13.76 -9.96
N GLU A 98 48.19 -13.03 -9.19
CA GLU A 98 49.60 -12.86 -9.49
C GLU A 98 50.27 -14.24 -9.49
N ALA A 99 50.87 -14.60 -10.62
CA ALA A 99 51.65 -15.82 -10.79
C ALA A 99 53.02 -15.65 -10.13
N SER A 100 53.47 -16.69 -9.41
CA SER A 100 54.87 -16.87 -9.01
C SER A 100 55.54 -17.89 -9.91
#